data_AF-A0A1J0ETM2-F1
#
_entry.id   AF-A0A1J0ETM2-F1
#
_cell.length_a   1.000
_cell.length_b   1.000
_cell.length_c   1.000
_cell.angle_alpha   90.00
_cell.angle_beta   90.00
_cell.angle_gamma   90.00
#
_symmetry.space_group_name_H-M   'P 1'
#
loop_
_entity.id
_entity.type
_entity.pdbx_description
1 polymer ?
#
loop_
_entity_poly.entity_id
_entity_poly.type
_entity_poly.pdbx_seq_one_letter_code
_entity_poly.pdbx_strand_id
1 'polypeptide(L)' 'MTNESIDAQIARFERIIKAATVMSKQEKVALAEWEKTNVTGSGDFGTSDWPGWEAIISRISH' A
#
# COMPACT_ATOMS: atom_id res chain seq x y z
N MET A 1 18.71 11.95 -5.84
CA MET A 1 17.76 11.68 -4.75
C MET A 1 18.14 12.58 -3.60
N THR A 2 17.32 13.58 -3.28
CA THR A 2 17.50 14.40 -2.07
C THR A 2 16.94 13.63 -0.88
N ASN A 3 17.45 13.87 0.33
CA ASN A 3 16.96 13.20 1.56
C ASN A 3 15.44 13.35 1.73
N GLU A 4 14.87 14.50 1.36
CA GLU A 4 13.43 14.77 1.41
C GLU A 4 12.58 13.76 0.63
N SER A 5 13.09 13.25 -0.51
CA SER A 5 12.39 12.25 -1.31
C SER A 5 12.41 10.87 -0.66
N ILE A 6 13.48 10.54 0.07
CA ILE A 6 13.62 9.26 0.78
C ILE A 6 12.72 9.27 2.01
N ASP A 7 12.72 10.36 2.76
CA ASP A 7 11.89 10.52 3.96
C ASP A 7 10.39 10.44 3.62
N ALA A 8 9.97 11.08 2.53
CA ALA A 8 8.59 10.98 2.04
C ALA A 8 8.21 9.54 1.69
N GLN A 9 9.13 8.77 1.11
CA GLN A 9 8.90 7.39 0.71
C GLN A 9 8.85 6.45 1.92
N ILE A 10 9.73 6.64 2.91
CA ILE A 10 9.68 5.93 4.19
C ILE A 10 8.34 6.20 4.90
N ALA A 11 7.95 7.47 5.02
CA ALA A 11 6.68 7.84 5.66
C ALA A 11 5.46 7.26 4.92
N ARG A 12 5.54 7.07 3.60
CA ARG A 12 4.48 6.38 2.84
C ARG A 12 4.42 4.90 3.21
N PHE A 13 5.55 4.21 3.27
CA PHE A 13 5.59 2.79 3.64
C PHE A 13 5.12 2.55 5.08
N GLU A 14 5.48 3.41 6.03
CA GLU A 14 4.98 3.33 7.41
C GLU A 14 3.44 3.39 7.48
N ARG A 15 2.84 4.28 6.68
CA ARG A 15 1.36 4.37 6.58
C ARG A 15 0.76 3.12 5.98
N ILE A 16 1.37 2.56 4.93
CA ILE A 16 0.92 1.29 4.32
C ILE A 16 1.00 0.14 5.33
N ILE A 17 2.09 0.03 6.08
CA ILE A 17 2.25 -1.00 7.11
C ILE A 17 1.14 -0.86 8.16
N LYS A 18 0.88 0.36 8.66
CA LYS A 18 -0.23 0.61 9.59
C LYS A 18 -1.58 0.27 8.98
N ALA A 19 -1.84 0.68 7.74
CA ALA A 19 -3.07 0.38 7.01
C ALA A 19 -3.29 -1.14 6.86
N ALA A 20 -2.24 -1.89 6.55
CA ALA A 20 -2.30 -3.35 6.41
C ALA A 20 -2.80 -4.06 7.69
N THR A 21 -2.50 -3.51 8.87
CA THR A 21 -2.93 -4.10 10.15
C THR A 21 -4.42 -3.95 10.45
N VAL A 22 -5.09 -2.96 9.84
CA VAL A 22 -6.50 -2.62 10.15
C VAL A 22 -7.47 -2.88 9.00
N MET A 23 -7.01 -3.55 7.94
CA MET A 23 -7.84 -3.85 6.78
C MET A 23 -9.04 -4.70 7.17
N SER A 24 -10.21 -4.35 6.63
CA SER A 24 -11.40 -5.19 6.63
C SER A 24 -11.16 -6.47 5.82
N LYS A 25 -12.04 -7.47 5.98
CA LYS A 25 -11.96 -8.71 5.21
C LYS A 25 -12.08 -8.45 3.70
N GLN A 26 -12.97 -7.54 3.31
CA GLN A 26 -13.21 -7.16 1.93
C GLN A 26 -11.97 -6.50 1.31
N GLU A 27 -11.31 -5.60 2.04
CA GLU A 27 -10.07 -4.96 1.58
C GLU A 27 -8.94 -5.98 1.43
N LYS A 28 -8.82 -6.95 2.34
CA LYS A 28 -7.82 -8.03 2.21
C LYS A 28 -8.05 -8.88 0.97
N VAL A 29 -9.31 -9.19 0.66
CA VAL A 29 -9.67 -9.92 -0.57
C VAL A 29 -9.35 -9.09 -1.80
N ALA A 30 -9.74 -7.82 -1.84
CA ALA A 30 -9.47 -6.93 -2.96
C ALA A 30 -7.96 -6.74 -3.21
N LEU A 31 -7.16 -6.64 -2.14
CA LEU A 31 -5.70 -6.61 -2.25
C LEU A 31 -5.17 -7.92 -2.85
N ALA A 32 -5.59 -9.08 -2.32
CA ALA A 32 -5.13 -10.37 -2.82
C ALA A 32 -5.53 -10.64 -4.29
N GLU A 33 -6.70 -10.17 -4.72
CA GLU A 33 -7.13 -10.23 -6.11
C GLU A 33 -6.26 -9.36 -7.01
N TRP A 34 -5.97 -8.14 -6.58
CA TRP A 34 -5.11 -7.23 -7.31
C TRP A 34 -3.67 -7.76 -7.40
N GLU A 35 -3.12 -8.32 -6.31
CA GLU A 35 -1.76 -8.88 -6.28
C GLU A 35 -1.59 -10.01 -7.29
N LYS A 36 -2.60 -10.90 -7.42
CA LYS A 36 -2.56 -11.99 -8.42
C LYS A 36 -2.45 -11.50 -9.85
N THR A 37 -3.02 -10.33 -10.16
CA THR A 37 -3.01 -9.76 -11.50
C THR A 37 -1.78 -8.90 -11.77
N ASN A 38 -1.25 -8.22 -10.77
CA ASN A 38 -0.23 -7.16 -10.97
C ASN A 38 1.15 -7.54 -10.44
N VAL A 39 1.23 -8.26 -9.31
CA VAL A 39 2.51 -8.64 -8.67
C VAL A 39 2.97 -9.98 -9.25
N THR A 40 3.32 -9.97 -10.53
CA THR A 40 3.66 -11.16 -11.33
C THR A 40 5.13 -11.57 -11.22
N GLY A 41 5.95 -10.79 -10.52
CA GLY A 41 7.40 -10.97 -10.45
C GLY A 41 8.19 -10.27 -11.58
N SER A 42 7.53 -9.51 -12.46
CA SER A 42 8.19 -8.67 -13.46
C SER A 42 8.95 -7.48 -12.85
N GLY A 43 8.55 -7.07 -11.64
CA GLY A 43 9.07 -5.87 -10.98
C GLY A 43 8.32 -4.58 -11.35
N ASP A 44 7.28 -4.65 -12.18
CA ASP A 44 6.50 -3.47 -12.58
C ASP A 44 5.61 -2.93 -11.45
N PHE A 45 5.10 -3.82 -10.60
CA PHE A 45 4.26 -3.49 -9.46
C PHE A 45 4.67 -4.29 -8.22
N GLY A 46 4.67 -3.60 -7.08
CA GLY A 46 4.68 -4.21 -5.76
C GLY A 46 3.34 -4.06 -5.05
N THR A 47 3.15 -4.80 -3.97
CA THR A 47 1.98 -4.67 -3.06
C THR A 47 1.73 -3.22 -2.64
N SER A 48 2.79 -2.40 -2.51
CA SER A 48 2.70 -0.99 -2.17
C SER A 48 2.04 -0.09 -3.22
N ASP A 49 1.85 -0.60 -4.44
CA ASP A 49 1.28 0.14 -5.57
C ASP A 49 -0.22 -0.12 -5.71
N TRP A 50 -0.79 -0.94 -4.83
CA TRP A 50 -2.23 -1.16 -4.80
C TRP A 50 -2.97 0.17 -4.52
N PRO A 51 -3.89 0.62 -5.40
CA PRO A 51 -4.57 1.90 -5.24
C PRO A 51 -5.51 1.94 -4.02
N GLY A 52 -5.90 0.78 -3.48
CA GLY A 52 -6.75 0.69 -2.28
C GLY A 52 -6.11 1.25 -1.01
N TRP A 53 -4.78 1.44 -0.98
CA TRP A 53 -4.10 2.01 0.19
C TRP A 53 -4.63 3.39 0.57
N GLU A 54 -4.91 4.26 -0.40
CA GLU A 54 -5.35 5.63 -0.13
C GLU A 54 -6.66 5.69 0.68
N ALA A 55 -7.62 4.81 0.37
CA ALA A 55 -8.88 4.74 1.09
C ALA A 55 -8.68 4.33 2.56
N ILE A 56 -7.79 3.38 2.81
CA ILE A 56 -7.51 2.87 4.16
C ILE A 56 -6.69 3.88 4.96
N ILE A 57 -5.67 4.48 4.34
CA ILE A 57 -4.83 5.51 4.95
C ILE A 57 -5.67 6.71 5.36
N SER A 58 -6.58 7.16 4.48
CA SER A 58 -7.52 8.25 4.79
C SER A 58 -8.36 7.93 6.03
N ARG A 59 -8.90 6.71 6.11
CA ARG A 59 -9.70 6.26 7.26
C ARG A 59 -8.95 6.26 8.59
N ILE A 60 -7.65 5.94 8.61
CA ILE A 60 -6.85 5.82 9.85
C ILE A 60 -6.04 7.07 10.22
N SER A 61 -6.10 8.10 9.37
CA SER A 61 -5.40 9.38 9.60
C SER A 61 -6.28 10.41 10.32
N HIS A 62 -7.53 10.05 10.62
CA HIS A 62 -8.43 10.78 11.53
C HIS A 62 -8.22 10.35 12.98
#